data_AF-A0A5J4NYT8-F1
#
_entry.id   AF-A0A5J4NYT8-F1
#
_cell.length_a   1.000
_cell.length_b   1.000
_cell.length_c   1.000
_cell.angle_alpha   90.00
_cell.angle_beta   90.00
_cell.angle_gamma   90.00
#
_symmetry.space_group_name_H-M   'P 1'
#
loop_
_entity.id
_entity.type
_entity.pdbx_description
1 polymer ?
#
loop_
_entity_poly.entity_id
_entity_poly.type
_entity_poly.pdbx_seq_one_letter_code
_entity_poly.pdbx_strand_id
1 'polypeptide(L)'
;MNNFGLERIPLPRFSTYVIYTVLSILGSSLRVCYQIWFDDSTTGNRNTVPLPLLSHVDVFVGDTWFLWSLVNLTLCLLMCVGRELQKIFFGELRESENTHIRENFLNFIFYKVVFVYGILNVEALLELLLWASWFSLLGFLHLLTGLIKDRSEYLMQSLEAPLIQTRMLYLLCFLLVLCNLLMAVSVAVGTQYSWHLMFFMLTEVFQLSLNTVHVIVWYAIHVYPEVVTRATKKDGVYRKCVSVYYTEMLFSSIADFGDVLHNTHLFLGERFQISMSGLIVGMHLQHLHYKLSRRYHQHKKYRNVLRILHFKCRRVTKPNEDCAICWEKLIDLRQIPCGHIFHVLCLRRWIERSATRPTCRIRLDMIELCLF
;
A
#
# COMPACT_ATOMS: atom_id res chain seq x y z
N MET A 1 19.02 -22.05 13.94
CA MET A 1 17.91 -22.20 14.91
C MET A 1 18.01 -21.08 15.95
N ASN A 2 17.85 -19.82 15.54
CA ASN A 2 17.79 -18.69 16.46
C ASN A 2 16.45 -17.98 16.29
N ASN A 3 15.83 -17.72 17.43
CA ASN A 3 14.49 -17.16 17.61
C ASN A 3 14.32 -15.87 16.80
N PHE A 4 13.49 -15.93 15.76
CA PHE A 4 12.90 -14.75 15.17
C PHE A 4 11.88 -14.18 16.16
N GLY A 5 12.24 -13.05 16.79
CA GLY A 5 11.39 -12.25 17.65
C GLY A 5 10.19 -11.66 16.91
N LEU A 6 9.18 -12.48 16.66
CA LEU A 6 7.78 -12.09 16.45
C LEU A 6 7.04 -11.92 17.80
N GLU A 7 7.78 -11.69 18.88
CA GLU A 7 7.39 -11.86 20.30
C GLU A 7 6.32 -10.90 20.86
N ARG A 8 5.55 -10.19 20.04
CA ARG A 8 4.42 -9.36 20.54
C ARG A 8 3.14 -9.46 19.72
N ILE A 9 2.88 -10.63 19.13
CA ILE A 9 1.51 -11.02 18.75
C ILE A 9 1.39 -12.51 19.07
N PRO A 10 0.28 -12.99 19.67
CA PRO A 10 -0.01 -14.41 19.78
C PRO A 10 -0.42 -14.96 18.41
N LEU A 11 0.41 -14.82 17.38
CA LEU A 11 0.25 -15.56 16.13
C LEU A 11 0.93 -16.91 16.31
N PRO A 12 0.22 -18.02 16.07
CA PRO A 12 0.77 -19.34 16.32
C PRO A 12 1.91 -19.60 15.33
N ARG A 13 2.95 -20.36 15.74
CA ARG A 13 4.19 -20.51 14.96
C ARG A 13 3.88 -21.02 13.55
N PHE A 14 4.69 -20.71 12.53
CA PHE A 14 4.51 -21.28 11.18
C PHE A 14 4.32 -22.81 11.17
N SER A 15 5.01 -23.51 12.08
CA SER A 15 4.82 -24.95 12.32
C SER A 15 3.37 -25.31 12.69
N THR A 16 2.66 -24.50 13.47
CA THR A 16 1.26 -24.73 13.83
C THR A 16 0.31 -24.63 12.64
N TYR A 17 0.55 -23.72 11.68
CA TYR A 17 -0.24 -23.64 10.45
C TYR A 17 -0.01 -24.87 9.56
N VAL A 18 1.24 -25.34 9.47
CA VAL A 18 1.59 -26.59 8.76
C VAL A 18 0.97 -27.81 9.45
N ILE A 19 1.01 -27.87 10.78
CA ILE A 19 0.39 -28.95 11.54
C ILE A 19 -1.13 -28.93 11.35
N TYR A 20 -1.76 -27.76 11.40
CA TYR A 20 -3.20 -27.60 11.21
C TYR A 20 -3.63 -27.98 9.77
N THR A 21 -2.89 -27.57 8.75
CA THR A 21 -3.16 -27.98 7.36
C THR A 21 -3.07 -29.49 7.18
N VAL A 22 -2.00 -30.11 7.68
CA VAL A 22 -1.83 -31.57 7.62
C VAL A 22 -2.95 -32.30 8.38
N LEU A 23 -3.30 -31.85 9.58
CA LEU A 23 -4.40 -32.42 10.37
C LEU A 23 -5.76 -32.25 9.69
N SER A 24 -6.02 -31.08 9.07
CA SER A 24 -7.29 -30.80 8.39
C SER A 24 -7.44 -31.62 7.10
N ILE A 25 -6.34 -31.84 6.36
CA ILE A 25 -6.32 -32.70 5.16
C ILE A 25 -6.48 -34.17 5.56
N LEU A 26 -5.83 -34.61 6.64
CA LEU A 26 -6.01 -35.95 7.20
C LEU A 26 -7.46 -36.18 7.67
N GLY A 27 -8.06 -35.19 8.35
CA GLY A 27 -9.46 -35.26 8.77
C GLY A 27 -10.44 -35.34 7.59
N SER A 28 -10.21 -34.56 6.53
CA SER A 28 -11.03 -34.59 5.32
C SER A 28 -10.89 -35.93 4.57
N SER A 29 -9.67 -36.43 4.39
CA SER A 29 -9.43 -37.72 3.74
C SER A 29 -10.01 -38.90 4.52
N LEU A 30 -9.92 -38.90 5.86
CA LEU A 30 -10.55 -39.93 6.70
C LEU A 30 -12.08 -39.91 6.61
N ARG A 31 -12.70 -38.73 6.58
CA ARG A 31 -14.16 -38.60 6.47
C ARG A 31 -14.69 -39.07 5.12
N VAL A 32 -13.98 -38.74 4.03
CA VAL A 32 -14.34 -39.24 2.69
C VAL A 32 -14.13 -40.74 2.59
N CYS A 33 -13.04 -41.27 3.16
CA CYS A 33 -12.81 -42.72 3.21
C CYS A 33 -13.91 -43.43 4.01
N TYR A 34 -14.38 -42.84 5.12
CA TYR A 34 -15.51 -43.35 5.89
C TYR A 34 -16.83 -43.31 5.10
N GLN A 35 -17.12 -42.22 4.37
CA GLN A 35 -18.32 -42.14 3.53
C GLN A 35 -18.31 -43.15 2.40
N ILE A 36 -17.18 -43.31 1.69
CA ILE A 36 -17.04 -44.31 0.61
C ILE A 36 -17.25 -45.72 1.17
N TRP A 37 -16.64 -46.01 2.33
CA TRP A 37 -16.81 -47.32 2.98
C TRP A 37 -18.25 -47.58 3.44
N PHE A 38 -18.94 -46.57 3.97
CA PHE A 38 -20.32 -46.69 4.42
C PHE A 38 -21.29 -46.84 3.23
N ASP A 39 -21.07 -46.12 2.13
CA ASP A 39 -21.88 -46.22 0.91
C ASP A 39 -21.72 -47.61 0.26
N ASP A 40 -20.49 -48.15 0.21
CA ASP A 40 -20.19 -49.50 -0.28
C ASP A 40 -20.85 -50.59 0.60
N SER A 41 -20.91 -50.37 1.92
CA SER A 41 -21.59 -51.28 2.87
C SER A 41 -23.12 -51.28 2.77
N THR A 42 -23.72 -50.18 2.29
CA THR A 42 -25.19 -50.02 2.18
C THR A 42 -25.72 -50.32 0.78
N THR A 43 -24.88 -50.25 -0.26
CA THR A 43 -25.21 -50.56 -1.66
C THR A 43 -24.85 -51.98 -2.10
N GLY A 44 -24.76 -52.93 -1.18
CA GLY A 44 -24.49 -54.35 -1.46
C GLY A 44 -25.52 -55.12 -2.31
N ASN A 45 -26.44 -54.47 -3.05
CA ASN A 45 -27.32 -55.20 -3.97
C ASN A 45 -27.94 -54.44 -5.17
N ARG A 46 -27.37 -53.34 -5.68
CA ARG A 46 -27.84 -52.78 -6.96
C ARG A 46 -26.69 -52.38 -7.87
N ASN A 47 -26.58 -53.09 -8.99
CA ASN A 47 -25.78 -52.73 -10.15
C ASN A 47 -26.20 -51.34 -10.65
N THR A 48 -25.52 -50.28 -10.20
CA THR A 48 -25.64 -48.96 -10.80
C THR A 48 -24.27 -48.47 -11.25
N VAL A 49 -24.24 -48.16 -12.55
CA VAL A 49 -23.17 -47.57 -13.38
C VAL A 49 -22.27 -46.59 -12.61
N PRO A 50 -20.94 -46.58 -12.84
CA PRO A 50 -20.05 -45.61 -12.23
C PRO A 50 -20.33 -44.22 -12.82
N LEU A 51 -21.06 -43.37 -12.08
CA LEU A 51 -21.16 -41.94 -12.38
C LEU A 51 -19.89 -41.24 -11.88
N PRO A 52 -19.29 -40.32 -12.66
CA PRO A 52 -17.85 -40.07 -12.66
C PRO A 52 -17.40 -39.10 -11.56
N LEU A 53 -16.08 -39.06 -11.32
CA LEU A 53 -15.26 -38.12 -10.52
C LEU A 53 -15.85 -36.74 -10.16
N LEU A 54 -16.71 -36.16 -11.00
CA LEU A 54 -17.38 -34.89 -10.78
C LEU A 54 -18.29 -34.88 -9.52
N SER A 55 -19.04 -35.97 -9.26
CA SER A 55 -19.92 -36.05 -8.08
C SER A 55 -19.12 -36.13 -6.78
N HIS A 56 -17.94 -36.76 -6.82
CA HIS A 56 -17.03 -36.82 -5.69
C HIS A 56 -16.44 -35.44 -5.39
N VAL A 57 -16.07 -34.65 -6.41
CA VAL A 57 -15.59 -33.27 -6.22
C VAL A 57 -16.65 -32.40 -5.55
N ASP A 58 -17.93 -32.55 -5.91
CA ASP A 58 -19.02 -31.79 -5.27
C ASP A 58 -19.22 -32.17 -3.79
N VAL A 59 -19.04 -33.45 -3.43
CA VAL A 59 -19.04 -33.90 -2.02
C VAL A 59 -17.83 -33.35 -1.25
N PHE A 60 -16.65 -33.30 -1.88
CA PHE A 60 -15.45 -32.69 -1.29
C PHE A 60 -15.63 -31.18 -1.04
N VAL A 61 -16.26 -30.46 -1.98
CA VAL A 61 -16.51 -29.01 -1.87
C VAL A 61 -17.59 -28.69 -0.84
N GLY A 62 -18.54 -29.59 -0.60
CA GLY A 62 -19.56 -29.45 0.45
C GLY A 62 -19.02 -29.61 1.88
N ASP A 63 -17.80 -30.09 2.05
CA ASP A 63 -17.23 -30.43 3.35
C ASP A 63 -16.49 -29.25 4.01
N THR A 64 -17.07 -28.71 5.08
CA THR A 64 -16.53 -27.56 5.84
C THR A 64 -15.06 -27.74 6.23
N TRP A 65 -14.64 -28.95 6.60
CA TRP A 65 -13.25 -29.27 6.98
C TRP A 65 -12.28 -29.21 5.80
N PHE A 66 -12.71 -29.62 4.61
CA PHE A 66 -11.90 -29.52 3.40
C PHE A 66 -11.69 -28.04 3.03
N LEU A 67 -12.73 -27.24 3.13
CA LEU A 67 -12.68 -25.80 2.86
C LEU A 67 -11.73 -25.06 3.82
N TRP A 68 -11.80 -25.33 5.13
CA TRP A 68 -10.84 -24.76 6.09
C TRP A 68 -9.40 -25.20 5.82
N SER A 69 -9.19 -26.42 5.33
CA SER A 69 -7.86 -26.89 4.93
C SER A 69 -7.31 -26.11 3.73
N LEU A 70 -8.15 -25.79 2.75
CA LEU A 70 -7.79 -25.03 1.56
C LEU A 70 -7.39 -23.58 1.90
N VAL A 71 -8.15 -22.93 2.79
CA VAL A 71 -7.78 -21.59 3.30
C VAL A 71 -6.42 -21.63 3.99
N ASN A 72 -6.23 -22.59 4.89
CA ASN A 72 -4.95 -22.67 5.59
C ASN A 72 -3.79 -23.01 4.65
N LEU A 73 -4.01 -23.83 3.62
CA LEU A 73 -3.01 -24.12 2.60
C LEU A 73 -2.62 -22.88 1.80
N THR A 74 -3.60 -22.11 1.34
CA THR A 74 -3.35 -20.86 0.59
C THR A 74 -2.58 -19.84 1.45
N LEU A 75 -2.95 -19.67 2.72
CA LEU A 75 -2.22 -18.82 3.67
C LEU A 75 -0.80 -19.33 3.94
N CYS A 76 -0.61 -20.65 4.08
CA CYS A 76 0.71 -21.25 4.23
C CYS A 76 1.60 -20.99 3.02
N LEU A 77 1.08 -21.21 1.81
CA LEU A 77 1.80 -20.96 0.56
C LEU A 77 2.21 -19.48 0.45
N LEU A 78 1.30 -18.57 0.76
CA LEU A 78 1.55 -17.13 0.77
C LEU A 78 2.67 -16.76 1.77
N MET A 79 2.64 -17.35 2.97
CA MET A 79 3.66 -17.13 3.99
C MET A 79 5.01 -17.74 3.62
N CYS A 80 5.02 -18.91 2.95
CA CYS A 80 6.24 -19.50 2.37
C CYS A 80 6.86 -18.58 1.32
N VAL A 81 6.06 -18.13 0.34
CA VAL A 81 6.51 -17.19 -0.69
C VAL A 81 7.03 -15.91 -0.05
N GLY A 82 6.33 -15.37 0.95
CA GLY A 82 6.77 -14.20 1.70
C GLY A 82 8.13 -14.39 2.37
N ARG A 83 8.38 -15.53 3.00
CA ARG A 83 9.66 -15.85 3.63
C ARG A 83 10.79 -16.00 2.62
N GLU A 84 10.53 -16.64 1.49
CA GLU A 84 11.55 -16.80 0.44
C GLU A 84 11.87 -15.44 -0.21
N LEU A 85 10.87 -14.61 -0.50
CA LEU A 85 11.08 -13.24 -0.97
C LEU A 85 11.85 -12.40 0.06
N GLN A 86 11.51 -12.53 1.36
CA GLN A 86 12.23 -11.86 2.43
C GLN A 86 13.71 -12.24 2.44
N LYS A 87 14.03 -13.55 2.41
CA LYS A 87 15.42 -14.03 2.41
C LYS A 87 16.20 -13.59 1.18
N ILE A 88 15.60 -13.68 0.00
CA ILE A 88 16.27 -13.42 -1.29
C ILE A 88 16.56 -11.93 -1.48
N PHE A 89 15.59 -11.06 -1.17
CA PHE A 89 15.66 -9.64 -1.52
C PHE A 89 15.97 -8.72 -0.33
N PHE A 90 15.50 -9.05 0.87
CA PHE A 90 15.57 -8.14 2.03
C PHE A 90 16.60 -8.57 3.08
N GLY A 91 16.83 -9.87 3.23
CA GLY A 91 17.65 -10.43 4.30
C GLY A 91 16.98 -10.25 5.67
N GLU A 92 17.71 -9.65 6.60
CA GLU A 92 17.20 -9.34 7.94
C GLU A 92 16.33 -8.07 7.92
N LEU A 93 15.09 -8.23 8.40
CA LEU A 93 14.14 -7.13 8.57
C LEU A 93 14.54 -6.28 9.79
N ARG A 94 14.51 -4.97 9.61
CA ARG A 94 14.73 -4.01 10.69
C ARG A 94 13.51 -3.95 11.60
N GLU A 95 13.72 -3.54 12.84
CA GLU A 95 12.62 -3.42 13.82
C GLU A 95 11.53 -2.44 13.34
N SER A 96 11.93 -1.32 12.72
CA SER A 96 10.99 -0.34 12.16
C SER A 96 10.14 -0.90 11.00
N GLU A 97 10.76 -1.68 10.11
CA GLU A 97 10.08 -2.35 9.00
C GLU A 97 9.07 -3.37 9.54
N ASN A 98 9.48 -4.16 10.54
CA ASN A 98 8.62 -5.17 11.16
C ASN A 98 7.42 -4.55 11.88
N THR A 99 7.62 -3.47 12.63
CA THR A 99 6.51 -2.75 13.29
C THR A 99 5.53 -2.18 12.28
N HIS A 100 6.02 -1.60 11.18
CA HIS A 100 5.18 -0.98 10.16
C HIS A 100 4.38 -2.02 9.37
N ILE A 101 5.00 -3.14 8.96
CA ILE A 101 4.29 -4.25 8.31
C ILE A 101 3.17 -4.77 9.21
N ARG A 102 3.46 -4.96 10.51
CA ARG A 102 2.49 -5.49 11.47
C ARG A 102 1.27 -4.58 11.60
N GLU A 103 1.47 -3.29 11.81
CA GLU A 103 0.38 -2.33 11.96
C GLU A 103 -0.46 -2.26 10.68
N ASN A 104 0.18 -2.19 9.51
CA ASN A 104 -0.51 -2.18 8.23
C ASN A 104 -1.29 -3.47 7.96
N PHE A 105 -0.74 -4.63 8.34
CA PHE A 105 -1.43 -5.93 8.18
C PHE A 105 -2.68 -6.02 9.07
N LEU A 106 -2.58 -5.62 10.33
CA LEU A 106 -3.72 -5.63 11.25
C LEU A 106 -4.81 -4.65 10.81
N ASN A 107 -4.41 -3.45 10.39
CA ASN A 107 -5.34 -2.46 9.84
C ASN A 107 -6.01 -2.97 8.56
N PHE A 108 -5.25 -3.64 7.68
CA PHE A 108 -5.78 -4.25 6.46
C PHE A 108 -6.82 -5.34 6.75
N ILE A 109 -6.50 -6.29 7.64
CA ILE A 109 -7.44 -7.35 8.03
C ILE A 109 -8.71 -6.74 8.62
N PHE A 110 -8.56 -5.80 9.57
CA PHE A 110 -9.70 -5.16 10.20
C PHE A 110 -10.61 -4.49 9.16
N TYR A 111 -10.04 -3.71 8.23
CA TYR A 111 -10.78 -3.06 7.17
C TYR A 111 -11.49 -4.07 6.26
N LYS A 112 -10.81 -5.14 5.82
CA LYS A 112 -11.40 -6.14 4.92
C LYS A 112 -12.46 -7.02 5.57
N VAL A 113 -12.32 -7.36 6.86
CA VAL A 113 -13.36 -8.08 7.61
C VAL A 113 -14.62 -7.21 7.73
N VAL A 114 -14.48 -5.95 8.13
CA VAL A 114 -15.60 -5.00 8.20
C VAL A 114 -16.24 -4.82 6.82
N PHE A 115 -15.43 -4.74 5.77
CA PHE A 115 -15.90 -4.61 4.40
C PHE A 115 -16.72 -5.83 3.92
N VAL A 116 -16.21 -7.05 4.10
CA VAL A 116 -16.87 -8.28 3.64
C VAL A 116 -18.20 -8.51 4.34
N TYR A 117 -18.25 -8.35 5.66
CA TYR A 117 -19.49 -8.57 6.42
C TYR A 117 -20.43 -7.36 6.40
N GLY A 118 -19.90 -6.13 6.36
CA GLY A 118 -20.70 -4.92 6.44
C GLY A 118 -21.24 -4.43 5.09
N ILE A 119 -20.49 -4.60 4.00
CA ILE A 119 -20.84 -4.08 2.67
C ILE A 119 -21.24 -5.20 1.73
N LEU A 120 -20.43 -6.26 1.60
CA LEU A 120 -20.76 -7.36 0.68
C LEU A 120 -21.86 -8.29 1.22
N ASN A 121 -22.05 -8.32 2.55
CA ASN A 121 -23.01 -9.18 3.25
C ASN A 121 -23.02 -10.63 2.72
N VAL A 122 -21.84 -11.24 2.65
CA VAL A 122 -21.68 -12.58 2.05
C VAL A 122 -22.18 -13.66 3.02
N GLU A 123 -23.28 -14.32 2.65
CA GLU A 123 -23.88 -15.40 3.44
C GLU A 123 -23.36 -16.79 3.01
N ALA A 124 -22.98 -16.94 1.74
CA ALA A 124 -22.48 -18.20 1.20
C ALA A 124 -21.01 -18.43 1.57
N LEU A 125 -20.72 -19.57 2.19
CA LEU A 125 -19.36 -19.89 2.65
C LEU A 125 -18.36 -19.99 1.48
N LEU A 126 -18.75 -20.55 0.33
CA LEU A 126 -17.88 -20.62 -0.85
C LEU A 126 -17.53 -19.22 -1.40
N GLU A 127 -18.51 -18.32 -1.44
CA GLU A 127 -18.28 -16.95 -1.89
C GLU A 127 -17.35 -16.20 -0.92
N LEU A 128 -17.55 -16.38 0.39
CA LEU A 128 -16.67 -15.82 1.41
C LEU A 128 -15.22 -16.29 1.24
N LEU A 129 -15.01 -17.55 0.86
CA LEU A 129 -13.68 -18.11 0.62
C LEU A 129 -13.01 -17.52 -0.62
N LEU A 130 -13.76 -17.33 -1.71
CA LEU A 130 -13.23 -16.67 -2.91
C LEU A 130 -12.78 -15.25 -2.58
N TRP A 131 -13.61 -14.49 -1.86
CA TRP A 131 -13.24 -13.16 -1.37
C TRP A 131 -12.04 -13.17 -0.44
N ALA A 132 -11.99 -14.10 0.52
CA ALA A 132 -10.86 -14.24 1.44
C ALA A 132 -9.55 -14.56 0.70
N SER A 133 -9.60 -15.43 -0.31
CA SER A 133 -8.43 -15.76 -1.13
C SER A 133 -7.94 -14.56 -1.95
N TRP A 134 -8.87 -13.81 -2.54
CA TRP A 134 -8.58 -12.59 -3.30
C TRP A 134 -7.95 -11.50 -2.43
N PHE A 135 -8.56 -11.19 -1.29
CA PHE A 135 -8.03 -10.19 -0.37
C PHE A 135 -6.73 -10.62 0.29
N SER A 136 -6.52 -11.92 0.52
CA SER A 136 -5.23 -12.43 1.02
C SER A 136 -4.11 -12.20 0.00
N LEU A 137 -4.37 -12.51 -1.28
CA LEU A 137 -3.41 -12.26 -2.36
C LEU A 137 -3.10 -10.76 -2.50
N LEU A 138 -4.13 -9.90 -2.57
CA LEU A 138 -3.93 -8.46 -2.65
C LEU A 138 -3.24 -7.87 -1.43
N GLY A 139 -3.60 -8.33 -0.23
CA GLY A 139 -3.00 -7.89 1.02
C GLY A 139 -1.51 -8.21 1.07
N PHE A 140 -1.12 -9.42 0.63
CA PHE A 140 0.29 -9.79 0.52
C PHE A 140 1.07 -8.89 -0.45
N LEU A 141 0.53 -8.64 -1.64
CA LEU A 141 1.18 -7.76 -2.62
C LEU A 141 1.27 -6.31 -2.12
N HIS A 142 0.25 -5.85 -1.39
CA HIS A 142 0.23 -4.51 -0.80
C HIS A 142 1.31 -4.36 0.29
N LEU A 143 1.43 -5.33 1.20
CA LEU A 143 2.47 -5.35 2.23
C LEU A 143 3.87 -5.46 1.63
N LEU A 144 4.04 -6.28 0.59
CA LEU A 144 5.31 -6.42 -0.10
C LEU A 144 5.73 -5.10 -0.77
N THR A 145 4.78 -4.40 -1.42
CA THR A 145 5.02 -3.08 -2.00
C THR A 145 5.41 -2.05 -0.93
N GLY A 146 4.73 -2.06 0.22
CA GLY A 146 5.07 -1.21 1.36
C GLY A 146 6.48 -1.47 1.90
N LEU A 147 6.85 -2.75 2.06
CA LEU A 147 8.19 -3.13 2.50
C LEU A 147 9.28 -2.71 1.50
N ILE A 148 9.04 -2.88 0.19
CA ILE A 148 9.98 -2.40 -0.85
C ILE A 148 10.19 -0.89 -0.72
N LYS A 149 9.11 -0.13 -0.51
CA LYS A 149 9.18 1.31 -0.31
C LYS A 149 10.03 1.68 0.91
N ASP A 150 9.73 1.13 2.08
CA ASP A 150 10.45 1.44 3.33
C ASP A 150 11.94 1.09 3.23
N ARG A 151 12.25 -0.03 2.56
CA ARG A 151 13.65 -0.42 2.32
C ARG A 151 14.33 0.51 1.33
N SER A 152 13.66 0.88 0.25
CA SER A 152 14.19 1.79 -0.76
C SER A 152 14.46 3.19 -0.22
N GLU A 153 13.60 3.70 0.68
CA GLU A 153 13.78 4.98 1.35
C GLU A 153 15.01 5.00 2.25
N TYR A 154 15.28 3.89 2.95
CA TYR A 154 16.47 3.75 3.78
C TYR A 154 17.75 3.59 2.96
N LEU A 155 17.74 2.73 1.94
CA LEU A 155 18.90 2.50 1.07
C LEU A 155 19.28 3.73 0.25
N MET A 156 18.38 4.71 0.13
CA MET A 156 18.66 6.01 -0.48
C MET A 156 19.41 6.95 0.48
N GLN A 157 19.34 6.71 1.78
CA GLN A 157 20.05 7.48 2.81
C GLN A 157 21.42 6.88 3.12
N SER A 158 21.59 5.56 2.95
CA SER A 158 22.88 4.89 3.07
C SER A 158 23.64 4.89 1.74
N LEU A 159 24.95 5.13 1.77
CA LEU A 159 25.81 5.22 0.58
C LEU A 159 26.12 3.85 -0.08
N GLU A 160 25.35 2.81 0.23
CA GLU A 160 25.72 1.41 -0.02
C GLU A 160 25.10 0.81 -1.29
N ALA A 161 25.98 0.39 -2.19
CA ALA A 161 25.83 -0.54 -3.33
C ALA A 161 24.63 -0.35 -4.31
N PRO A 162 24.87 0.08 -5.57
CA PRO A 162 23.83 0.16 -6.62
C PRO A 162 23.22 -1.21 -6.98
N LEU A 163 23.90 -2.31 -6.68
CA LEU A 163 23.43 -3.68 -6.96
C LEU A 163 22.19 -4.06 -6.13
N ILE A 164 22.10 -3.62 -4.87
CA ILE A 164 20.92 -3.93 -4.04
C ILE A 164 19.73 -3.12 -4.53
N GLN A 165 19.94 -1.85 -4.88
CA GLN A 165 18.88 -0.97 -5.36
C GLN A 165 18.29 -1.46 -6.69
N THR A 166 19.12 -1.94 -7.63
CA THR A 166 18.65 -2.50 -8.90
C THR A 166 17.84 -3.80 -8.71
N ARG A 167 18.23 -4.68 -7.77
CA ARG A 167 17.44 -5.89 -7.42
C ARG A 167 16.03 -5.53 -6.94
N MET A 168 15.91 -4.50 -6.10
CA MET A 168 14.61 -4.03 -5.60
C MET A 168 13.75 -3.43 -6.71
N LEU A 169 14.36 -2.74 -7.67
CA LEU A 169 13.65 -2.24 -8.85
C LEU A 169 13.10 -3.38 -9.72
N TYR A 170 13.87 -4.44 -9.96
CA TYR A 170 13.38 -5.61 -10.70
C TYR A 170 12.20 -6.28 -10.00
N LEU A 171 12.25 -6.43 -8.68
CA LEU A 171 11.13 -6.95 -7.89
C LEU A 171 9.89 -6.05 -8.04
N LEU A 172 10.05 -4.73 -8.02
CA LEU A 172 8.95 -3.78 -8.17
C LEU A 172 8.34 -3.79 -9.59
N CYS A 173 9.17 -3.92 -10.63
CA CYS A 173 8.69 -4.11 -12.00
C CYS A 173 7.94 -5.44 -12.17
N PHE A 174 8.43 -6.52 -11.57
CA PHE A 174 7.73 -7.81 -11.54
C PHE A 174 6.35 -7.67 -10.87
N LEU A 175 6.26 -6.97 -9.74
CA LEU A 175 4.99 -6.69 -9.08
C LEU A 175 4.04 -5.88 -9.94
N LEU A 176 4.55 -4.90 -10.70
CA LEU A 176 3.72 -4.15 -11.64
C LEU A 176 3.13 -5.06 -12.73
N VAL A 177 3.93 -5.98 -13.28
CA VAL A 177 3.43 -6.97 -14.26
C VAL A 177 2.34 -7.83 -13.62
N LEU A 178 2.56 -8.31 -12.39
CA LEU A 178 1.57 -9.09 -11.65
C LEU A 178 0.27 -8.30 -11.40
N CYS A 179 0.36 -7.01 -11.09
CA CYS A 179 -0.82 -6.15 -10.94
C CYS A 179 -1.60 -6.03 -12.25
N ASN A 180 -0.92 -5.91 -13.39
CA ASN A 180 -1.58 -5.86 -14.70
C ASN A 180 -2.24 -7.20 -15.05
N LEU A 181 -1.63 -8.34 -14.68
CA LEU A 181 -2.25 -9.65 -14.84
C LEU A 181 -3.51 -9.77 -13.97
N LEU A 182 -3.46 -9.34 -12.72
CA LEU A 182 -4.64 -9.32 -11.84
C LEU A 182 -5.74 -8.38 -12.36
N MET A 183 -5.34 -7.30 -13.03
CA MET A 183 -6.28 -6.38 -13.69
C MET A 183 -6.97 -7.05 -14.89
N ALA A 184 -6.22 -7.81 -15.68
CA ALA A 184 -6.79 -8.58 -16.78
C ALA A 184 -7.76 -9.66 -16.25
N VAL A 185 -7.41 -10.33 -15.16
CA VAL A 185 -8.28 -11.32 -14.49
C VAL A 185 -9.55 -10.65 -13.96
N SER A 186 -9.46 -9.49 -13.32
CA SER A 186 -10.64 -8.79 -12.79
C SER A 186 -11.60 -8.34 -13.90
N VAL A 187 -11.08 -7.92 -15.06
CA VAL A 187 -11.91 -7.62 -16.24
C VAL A 187 -12.52 -8.88 -16.84
N ALA A 188 -11.73 -9.95 -17.00
CA ALA A 188 -12.19 -11.21 -17.60
C ALA A 188 -13.30 -11.85 -16.76
N VAL A 189 -13.13 -11.92 -15.43
CA VAL A 189 -14.15 -12.44 -14.51
C VAL A 189 -15.33 -11.47 -14.42
N GLY A 190 -15.05 -10.17 -14.28
CA GLY A 190 -16.10 -9.16 -14.10
C GLY A 190 -17.07 -9.07 -15.27
N THR A 191 -16.59 -9.17 -16.51
CA THR A 191 -17.44 -9.15 -17.71
C THR A 191 -18.36 -10.38 -17.84
N GLN A 192 -18.01 -11.50 -17.20
CA GLN A 192 -18.83 -12.73 -17.23
C GLN A 192 -19.96 -12.71 -16.20
N TYR A 193 -19.72 -12.13 -15.02
CA TYR A 193 -20.70 -12.16 -13.91
C TYR A 193 -21.53 -10.88 -13.79
N SER A 194 -20.89 -9.73 -13.55
CA SER A 194 -21.59 -8.45 -13.44
C SER A 194 -20.65 -7.24 -13.52
N TRP A 195 -21.15 -6.14 -14.06
CA TRP A 195 -20.43 -4.86 -14.11
C TRP A 195 -20.05 -4.34 -12.72
N HIS A 196 -20.91 -4.52 -11.71
CA HIS A 196 -20.61 -4.06 -10.35
C HIS A 196 -19.45 -4.83 -9.72
N LEU A 197 -19.42 -6.16 -9.89
CA LEU A 197 -18.30 -6.99 -9.44
C LEU A 197 -17.01 -6.63 -10.18
N MET A 198 -17.10 -6.36 -11.49
CA MET A 198 -15.97 -5.92 -12.29
C MET A 198 -15.34 -4.64 -11.73
N PHE A 199 -16.12 -3.56 -11.60
CA PHE A 199 -15.61 -2.29 -11.06
C PHE A 199 -15.09 -2.44 -9.64
N PHE A 200 -15.71 -3.30 -8.83
CA PHE A 200 -15.24 -3.60 -7.48
C PHE A 200 -13.82 -4.19 -7.49
N MET A 201 -13.62 -5.28 -8.23
CA MET A 201 -12.33 -5.96 -8.32
C MET A 201 -11.27 -5.09 -8.99
N LEU A 202 -11.68 -4.31 -10.00
CA LEU A 202 -10.81 -3.39 -10.73
C LEU A 202 -10.27 -2.28 -9.82
N THR A 203 -11.09 -1.70 -8.94
CA THR A 203 -10.65 -0.62 -8.03
C THR A 203 -9.54 -1.10 -7.10
N GLU A 204 -9.68 -2.28 -6.51
CA GLU A 204 -8.69 -2.82 -5.55
C GLU A 204 -7.33 -3.07 -6.23
N VAL A 205 -7.35 -3.65 -7.43
CA VAL A 205 -6.12 -3.85 -8.22
C VAL A 205 -5.58 -2.51 -8.71
N PHE A 206 -6.44 -1.55 -9.05
CA PHE A 206 -6.05 -0.21 -9.47
C PHE A 206 -5.30 0.52 -8.35
N GLN A 207 -5.81 0.51 -7.12
CA GLN A 207 -5.13 1.08 -5.96
C GLN A 207 -3.73 0.47 -5.74
N LEU A 208 -3.62 -0.85 -5.85
CA LEU A 208 -2.33 -1.55 -5.75
C LEU A 208 -1.38 -1.14 -6.90
N SER A 209 -1.88 -1.08 -8.13
CA SER A 209 -1.11 -0.65 -9.30
C SER A 209 -0.63 0.80 -9.18
N LEU A 210 -1.47 1.70 -8.65
CA LEU A 210 -1.09 3.09 -8.40
C LEU A 210 0.02 3.19 -7.36
N ASN A 211 -0.08 2.44 -6.26
CA ASN A 211 0.94 2.46 -5.21
C ASN A 211 2.27 1.92 -5.75
N THR A 212 2.26 0.82 -6.50
CA THR A 212 3.49 0.27 -7.13
C THR A 212 4.11 1.27 -8.11
N VAL A 213 3.31 1.88 -9.00
CA VAL A 213 3.80 2.92 -9.94
C VAL A 213 4.34 4.14 -9.18
N HIS A 214 3.68 4.57 -8.10
CA HIS A 214 4.17 5.67 -7.27
C HIS A 214 5.56 5.38 -6.71
N VAL A 215 5.80 4.18 -6.18
CA VAL A 215 7.12 3.78 -5.66
C VAL A 215 8.16 3.72 -6.79
N ILE A 216 7.81 3.25 -7.99
CA ILE A 216 8.71 3.24 -9.15
C ILE A 216 9.11 4.66 -9.54
N VAL A 217 8.13 5.56 -9.70
CA VAL A 217 8.37 6.95 -10.08
C VAL A 217 9.15 7.69 -9.00
N TRP A 218 8.82 7.45 -7.73
CA TRP A 218 9.56 7.99 -6.59
C TRP A 218 11.03 7.55 -6.64
N TYR A 219 11.28 6.25 -6.89
CA TYR A 219 12.63 5.71 -7.02
C TYR A 219 13.37 6.31 -8.22
N ALA A 220 12.73 6.41 -9.38
CA ALA A 220 13.30 7.01 -10.59
C ALA A 220 13.71 8.48 -10.35
N ILE A 221 12.88 9.27 -9.66
CA ILE A 221 13.19 10.67 -9.31
C ILE A 221 14.34 10.77 -8.29
N HIS A 222 14.54 9.75 -7.45
CA HIS A 222 15.63 9.77 -6.49
C HIS A 222 16.98 9.38 -7.10
N VAL A 223 16.99 8.43 -8.03
CA VAL A 223 18.20 7.94 -8.74
C VAL A 223 18.62 8.87 -9.89
N TYR A 224 17.66 9.38 -10.68
CA TYR A 224 17.96 10.23 -11.86
C TYR A 224 18.89 11.42 -11.56
N PRO A 225 18.75 12.15 -10.42
CA PRO A 225 19.64 13.22 -10.05
C PRO A 225 21.05 12.74 -9.76
N GLU A 226 21.28 11.58 -9.16
CA GLU A 226 22.66 11.11 -8.86
C GLU A 226 23.46 10.89 -10.14
N VAL A 227 22.80 10.38 -11.19
CA VAL A 227 23.40 10.16 -12.51
C VAL A 227 23.61 11.48 -13.26
N VAL A 228 22.65 12.40 -13.23
CA VAL A 228 22.67 13.63 -14.04
C VAL A 228 23.36 14.82 -13.34
N THR A 229 23.27 14.95 -12.02
CA THR A 229 23.79 16.12 -11.27
C THR A 229 25.29 16.07 -10.98
N ARG A 230 26.02 15.02 -11.40
CA ARG A 230 27.49 15.08 -11.52
C ARG A 230 27.95 16.22 -12.43
N ALA A 231 27.10 16.72 -13.35
CA ALA A 231 27.43 17.76 -14.32
C ALA A 231 27.00 19.19 -13.92
N THR A 232 26.00 19.41 -13.05
CA THR A 232 25.46 20.77 -12.74
C THR A 232 25.22 20.97 -11.24
N LYS A 233 26.17 21.61 -10.57
CA LYS A 233 26.40 21.55 -9.11
C LYS A 233 25.54 22.47 -8.21
N LYS A 234 24.56 23.24 -8.72
CA LYS A 234 23.87 24.27 -7.88
C LYS A 234 22.34 24.23 -7.83
N ASP A 235 21.63 23.83 -8.90
CA ASP A 235 20.15 23.90 -8.94
C ASP A 235 19.43 22.54 -8.79
N GLY A 236 20.19 21.44 -8.67
CA GLY A 236 19.64 20.07 -8.71
C GLY A 236 18.83 19.68 -7.48
N VAL A 237 19.24 20.11 -6.29
CA VAL A 237 18.64 19.68 -5.01
C VAL A 237 17.24 20.27 -4.81
N TYR A 238 17.08 21.58 -5.06
CA TYR A 238 15.78 22.24 -5.00
C TYR A 238 14.78 21.63 -5.99
N ARG A 239 15.21 21.41 -7.24
CA ARG A 239 14.38 20.79 -8.28
C ARG A 239 13.96 19.36 -7.92
N LYS A 240 14.86 18.56 -7.34
CA LYS A 240 14.54 17.22 -6.81
C LYS A 240 13.44 17.28 -5.75
N CYS A 241 13.59 18.11 -4.72
CA CYS A 241 12.59 18.21 -3.64
C CYS A 241 11.22 18.74 -4.09
N VAL A 242 11.19 19.61 -5.09
CA VAL A 242 9.93 20.08 -5.69
C VAL A 242 9.29 18.95 -6.51
N SER A 243 10.07 18.24 -7.33
CA SER A 243 9.59 17.12 -8.13
C SER A 243 8.97 16.01 -7.27
N VAL A 244 9.65 15.59 -6.19
CA VAL A 244 9.16 14.55 -5.27
C VAL A 244 7.81 14.95 -4.66
N TYR A 245 7.66 16.21 -4.25
CA TYR A 245 6.40 16.71 -3.68
C TYR A 245 5.26 16.65 -4.70
N TYR A 246 5.48 17.08 -5.94
CA TYR A 246 4.44 17.06 -6.97
C TYR A 246 4.04 15.63 -7.35
N THR A 247 4.99 14.70 -7.44
CA THR A 247 4.65 13.31 -7.72
C THR A 247 3.88 12.67 -6.57
N GLU A 248 4.31 12.86 -5.33
CA GLU A 248 3.58 12.35 -4.16
C GLU A 248 2.14 12.90 -4.12
N MET A 249 1.97 14.20 -4.41
CA MET A 249 0.66 14.82 -4.49
C MET A 249 -0.20 14.24 -5.61
N LEU A 250 0.35 14.10 -6.83
CA LEU A 250 -0.39 13.58 -7.99
C LEU A 250 -0.90 12.16 -7.74
N PHE A 251 -0.01 11.25 -7.33
CA PHE A 251 -0.40 9.86 -7.06
C PHE A 251 -1.38 9.75 -5.89
N SER A 252 -1.16 10.54 -4.82
CA SER A 252 -2.10 10.62 -3.70
C SER A 252 -3.48 11.13 -4.10
N SER A 253 -3.55 12.12 -4.99
CA SER A 253 -4.81 12.66 -5.49
C SER A 253 -5.54 11.68 -6.42
N ILE A 254 -4.82 10.97 -7.29
CA ILE A 254 -5.42 9.94 -8.16
C ILE A 254 -5.97 8.79 -7.32
N ALA A 255 -5.25 8.36 -6.28
CA ALA A 255 -5.71 7.32 -5.36
C ALA A 255 -6.98 7.74 -4.60
N ASP A 256 -6.97 8.92 -3.94
CA ASP A 256 -8.15 9.42 -3.22
C ASP A 256 -9.37 9.61 -4.16
N PHE A 257 -9.14 10.06 -5.40
CA PHE A 257 -10.21 10.22 -6.38
C PHE A 257 -10.78 8.87 -6.83
N GLY A 258 -9.92 7.86 -7.02
CA GLY A 258 -10.34 6.48 -7.27
C GLY A 258 -11.22 5.94 -6.15
N ASP A 259 -10.84 6.18 -4.89
CA ASP A 259 -11.63 5.78 -3.72
C ASP A 259 -13.01 6.46 -3.72
N VAL A 260 -13.06 7.78 -3.95
CA VAL A 260 -14.33 8.52 -4.00
C VAL A 260 -15.22 8.02 -5.12
N LEU A 261 -14.68 7.81 -6.32
CA LEU A 261 -15.43 7.27 -7.45
C LEU A 261 -16.00 5.89 -7.14
N HIS A 262 -15.19 5.01 -6.56
CA HIS A 262 -15.60 3.66 -6.20
C HIS A 262 -16.73 3.66 -5.16
N ASN A 263 -16.56 4.40 -4.07
CA ASN A 263 -17.57 4.49 -3.02
C ASN A 263 -18.86 5.15 -3.52
N THR A 264 -18.75 6.11 -4.43
CA THR A 264 -19.92 6.74 -5.07
C THR A 264 -20.64 5.76 -5.99
N HIS A 265 -19.90 4.98 -6.79
CA HIS A 265 -20.49 3.92 -7.63
C HIS A 265 -21.22 2.87 -6.79
N LEU A 266 -20.62 2.42 -5.69
CA LEU A 266 -21.23 1.48 -4.75
C LEU A 266 -22.52 2.06 -4.15
N PHE A 267 -22.48 3.32 -3.70
CA PHE A 267 -23.63 4.01 -3.15
C PHE A 267 -24.79 4.18 -4.17
N LEU A 268 -24.46 4.49 -5.42
CA LEU A 268 -25.46 4.61 -6.50
C LEU A 268 -26.05 3.25 -6.91
N GLY A 269 -25.27 2.17 -6.78
CA GLY A 269 -25.72 0.80 -7.06
C GLY A 269 -26.87 0.33 -6.17
N GLU A 270 -26.92 0.78 -4.91
CA GLU A 270 -27.94 0.40 -3.92
C GLU A 270 -29.28 1.17 -4.06
N ARG A 271 -29.51 1.90 -5.16
CA ARG A 271 -30.77 2.61 -5.47
C ARG A 271 -31.30 3.49 -4.33
N PHE A 272 -30.41 4.18 -3.59
CA PHE A 272 -30.72 5.14 -2.52
C PHE A 272 -31.58 4.60 -1.37
N GLN A 273 -31.67 3.28 -1.19
CA GLN A 273 -32.31 2.72 0.00
C GLN A 273 -31.38 2.90 1.21
N ILE A 274 -31.92 3.32 2.36
CA ILE A 274 -31.14 3.50 3.60
C ILE A 274 -30.88 2.12 4.22
N SER A 275 -29.83 1.47 3.75
CA SER A 275 -29.28 0.21 4.25
C SER A 275 -28.18 0.48 5.30
N MET A 276 -27.85 -0.55 6.10
CA MET A 276 -26.69 -0.47 7.01
C MET A 276 -25.38 -0.27 6.24
N SER A 277 -25.25 -0.88 5.05
CA SER A 277 -24.13 -0.67 4.14
C SER A 277 -24.07 0.79 3.66
N GLY A 278 -25.21 1.41 3.34
CA GLY A 278 -25.30 2.82 2.96
C GLY A 278 -24.80 3.79 4.03
N LEU A 279 -25.05 3.51 5.32
CA LEU A 279 -24.49 4.30 6.43
C LEU A 279 -22.97 4.18 6.51
N ILE A 280 -22.43 2.96 6.40
CA ILE A 280 -20.98 2.69 6.43
C ILE A 280 -20.30 3.41 5.25
N VAL A 281 -20.86 3.28 4.04
CA VAL A 281 -20.34 3.96 2.83
C VAL A 281 -20.44 5.47 2.97
N GLY A 282 -21.52 5.99 3.56
CA GLY A 282 -21.69 7.42 3.86
C GLY A 282 -20.63 7.96 4.82
N MET A 283 -20.35 7.26 5.93
CA MET A 283 -19.27 7.62 6.86
C MET A 283 -17.91 7.60 6.16
N HIS A 284 -17.66 6.60 5.31
CA HIS A 284 -16.41 6.50 4.55
C HIS A 284 -16.25 7.65 3.55
N LEU A 285 -17.33 8.03 2.86
CA LEU A 285 -17.34 9.17 1.94
C LEU A 285 -17.10 10.50 2.66
N GLN A 286 -17.69 10.69 3.85
CA GLN A 286 -17.41 11.86 4.69
C GLN A 286 -15.93 11.93 5.11
N HIS A 287 -15.35 10.79 5.50
CA HIS A 287 -13.94 10.70 5.83
C HIS A 287 -13.04 11.06 4.62
N LEU A 288 -13.33 10.50 3.45
CA LEU A 288 -12.63 10.78 2.19
C LEU A 288 -12.72 12.26 1.81
N HIS A 289 -13.90 12.87 1.93
CA HIS A 289 -14.10 14.28 1.66
C HIS A 289 -13.27 15.17 2.61
N TYR A 290 -13.26 14.86 3.90
CA TYR A 290 -12.43 15.58 4.87
C TYR A 290 -10.93 15.45 4.54
N LYS A 291 -10.47 14.25 4.19
CA LYS A 291 -9.09 13.98 3.78
C LYS A 291 -8.68 14.79 2.55
N LEU A 292 -9.52 14.79 1.50
CA LEU A 292 -9.29 15.53 0.27
C LEU A 292 -9.29 17.05 0.51
N SER A 293 -10.26 17.55 1.27
CA SER A 293 -10.35 18.96 1.64
C SER A 293 -9.10 19.41 2.41
N ARG A 294 -8.65 18.62 3.40
CA ARG A 294 -7.43 18.91 4.16
C ARG A 294 -6.20 18.96 3.25
N ARG A 295 -6.05 18.01 2.31
CA ARG A 295 -4.96 18.00 1.33
C ARG A 295 -4.99 19.22 0.42
N TYR A 296 -6.17 19.61 -0.07
CA TYR A 296 -6.32 20.82 -0.89
C TYR A 296 -5.88 22.08 -0.14
N HIS A 297 -6.28 22.23 1.13
CA HIS A 297 -5.83 23.35 1.97
C HIS A 297 -4.31 23.35 2.18
N GLN A 298 -3.72 22.18 2.42
CA GLN A 298 -2.25 22.05 2.53
C GLN A 298 -1.54 22.44 1.23
N HIS A 299 -2.08 22.06 0.07
CA HIS A 299 -1.51 22.46 -1.22
C HIS A 299 -1.60 23.97 -1.45
N LYS A 300 -2.72 24.60 -1.09
CA LYS A 300 -2.88 26.06 -1.15
C LYS A 300 -1.84 26.76 -0.27
N LYS A 301 -1.60 26.25 0.94
CA LYS A 301 -0.54 26.73 1.84
C LYS A 301 0.84 26.57 1.18
N TYR A 302 1.14 25.40 0.64
CA TYR A 302 2.40 25.12 -0.05
C TYR A 302 2.67 26.07 -1.21
N ARG A 303 1.68 26.28 -2.10
CA ARG A 303 1.79 27.24 -3.21
C ARG A 303 2.03 28.66 -2.73
N ASN A 304 1.39 29.07 -1.63
CA ASN A 304 1.63 30.38 -1.05
C ASN A 304 3.07 30.53 -0.55
N VAL A 305 3.62 29.52 0.12
CA VAL A 305 5.03 29.50 0.56
C VAL A 305 5.98 29.58 -0.63
N LEU A 306 5.74 28.81 -1.69
CA LEU A 306 6.54 28.89 -2.92
C LEU A 306 6.49 30.28 -3.56
N ARG A 307 5.30 30.90 -3.60
CA ARG A 307 5.14 32.26 -4.13
C ARG A 307 5.96 33.27 -3.32
N ILE A 308 5.90 33.22 -1.98
CA ILE A 308 6.69 34.08 -1.10
C ILE A 308 8.20 33.86 -1.32
N LEU A 309 8.63 32.60 -1.42
CA LEU A 309 10.04 32.28 -1.67
C LEU A 309 10.51 32.84 -3.01
N HIS A 310 9.71 32.72 -4.08
CA HIS A 310 10.08 33.18 -5.42
C HIS A 310 10.07 34.69 -5.59
N PHE A 311 9.03 35.38 -5.08
CA PHE A 311 8.85 36.81 -5.32
C PHE A 311 9.47 37.70 -4.24
N LYS A 312 9.46 37.28 -2.97
CA LYS A 312 9.94 38.12 -1.85
C LYS A 312 11.39 37.85 -1.44
N CYS A 313 11.97 36.71 -1.78
CA CYS A 313 13.33 36.35 -1.37
C CYS A 313 14.31 36.41 -2.54
N ARG A 314 15.40 37.17 -2.38
CA ARG A 314 16.44 37.34 -3.39
C ARG A 314 17.40 36.14 -3.39
N ARG A 315 17.80 35.64 -4.57
CA ARG A 315 18.90 34.67 -4.67
C ARG A 315 20.22 35.40 -4.43
N VAL A 316 21.06 34.86 -3.55
CA VAL A 316 22.38 35.41 -3.21
C VAL A 316 23.41 34.30 -3.30
N THR A 317 24.66 34.61 -3.67
CA THR A 317 25.75 33.63 -3.67
C THR A 317 26.79 34.04 -2.63
N LYS A 318 26.75 33.43 -1.44
CA LYS A 318 27.77 33.57 -0.39
C LYS A 318 28.25 32.18 0.04
N PRO A 319 29.35 31.66 -0.52
CA PRO A 319 29.70 30.25 -0.39
C PRO A 319 30.35 29.79 0.94
N ASN A 320 30.44 30.60 2.01
CA ASN A 320 31.24 30.26 3.20
C ASN A 320 30.57 30.52 4.57
N GLU A 321 29.26 30.72 4.63
CA GLU A 321 28.52 30.79 5.90
C GLU A 321 27.79 29.45 6.15
N ASP A 322 27.56 29.09 7.41
CA ASP A 322 26.78 27.89 7.79
C ASP A 322 25.30 28.27 7.92
N CYS A 323 24.40 27.37 7.52
CA CYS A 323 22.97 27.62 7.69
C CYS A 323 22.57 27.54 9.17
N ALA A 324 22.01 28.61 9.74
CA ALA A 324 21.57 28.61 11.15
C ALA A 324 20.43 27.61 11.48
N ILE A 325 19.85 26.93 10.48
CA ILE A 325 18.80 25.91 10.68
C ILE A 325 19.37 24.49 10.74
N CYS A 326 20.25 24.12 9.80
CA CYS A 326 20.80 22.75 9.72
C CYS A 326 22.31 22.64 9.99
N TRP A 327 23.00 23.78 10.09
CA TRP A 327 24.44 23.90 10.39
C TRP A 327 25.34 23.28 9.31
N GLU A 328 24.82 23.14 8.09
CA GLU A 328 25.56 22.71 6.91
C GLU A 328 25.97 23.92 6.04
N LYS A 329 27.03 23.74 5.25
CA LYS A 329 27.54 24.76 4.32
C LYS A 329 26.47 25.18 3.30
N LEU A 330 26.41 26.48 3.02
CA LEU A 330 25.40 27.08 2.15
C LEU A 330 25.69 26.83 0.65
N ILE A 331 24.91 25.94 0.02
CA ILE A 331 25.08 25.54 -1.40
C ILE A 331 23.99 26.14 -2.31
N ASP A 332 22.79 26.42 -1.77
CA ASP A 332 21.65 27.02 -2.49
C ASP A 332 20.89 28.01 -1.59
N LEU A 333 20.91 29.28 -1.95
CA LEU A 333 20.84 30.41 -1.02
C LEU A 333 19.72 31.38 -1.36
N ARG A 334 18.84 31.65 -0.39
CA ARG A 334 17.89 32.77 -0.46
C ARG A 334 18.07 33.71 0.71
N GLN A 335 18.16 35.00 0.39
CA GLN A 335 18.11 36.09 1.34
C GLN A 335 16.67 36.57 1.50
N ILE A 336 16.19 36.53 2.73
CA ILE A 336 14.88 37.09 3.12
C ILE A 336 15.02 38.61 3.21
N PRO A 337 13.96 39.43 3.05
CA PRO A 337 14.06 40.90 3.13
C PRO A 337 14.65 41.48 4.42
N CYS A 338 14.76 40.70 5.51
CA CYS A 338 15.50 41.08 6.71
C CYS A 338 17.02 40.87 6.62
N GLY A 339 17.56 40.54 5.46
CA GLY A 339 18.99 40.32 5.23
C GLY A 339 19.52 38.94 5.60
N HIS A 340 18.76 38.10 6.31
CA HIS A 340 19.19 36.77 6.73
C HIS A 340 19.16 35.73 5.60
N ILE A 341 20.10 34.80 5.64
CA ILE A 341 20.40 33.85 4.56
C ILE A 341 20.24 32.41 5.06
N PHE A 342 19.51 31.58 4.30
CA PHE A 342 19.26 30.18 4.65
C PHE A 342 19.25 29.30 3.38
N HIS A 343 19.36 27.97 3.55
CA HIS A 343 19.05 27.04 2.47
C HIS A 343 17.58 27.16 2.06
N VAL A 344 17.30 27.08 0.76
CA VAL A 344 15.93 27.14 0.23
C VAL A 344 15.03 26.07 0.85
N LEU A 345 15.55 24.87 1.10
CA LEU A 345 14.81 23.76 1.71
C LEU A 345 14.53 23.99 3.20
N CYS A 346 15.52 24.45 3.96
CA CYS A 346 15.36 24.76 5.38
C CYS A 346 14.36 25.90 5.59
N LEU A 347 14.47 26.95 4.77
CA LEU A 347 13.52 28.07 4.81
C LEU A 347 12.11 27.64 4.42
N ARG A 348 11.96 26.83 3.36
CA ARG A 348 10.65 26.25 2.97
C ARG A 348 10.02 25.46 4.12
N ARG A 349 10.75 24.50 4.70
CA ARG A 349 10.26 23.66 5.82
C ARG A 349 9.89 24.50 7.04
N TRP A 350 10.63 25.56 7.30
CA TRP A 350 10.32 26.50 8.38
C TRP A 350 9.01 27.24 8.11
N ILE A 351 8.85 27.87 6.95
CA ILE A 351 7.65 28.64 6.60
C ILE A 351 6.40 27.75 6.53
N GLU A 352 6.55 26.49 6.10
CA GLU A 352 5.46 25.50 6.13
C GLU A 352 4.94 25.24 7.56
N ARG A 353 5.82 25.29 8.59
CA ARG A 353 5.46 25.07 10.00
C ARG A 353 5.04 26.37 10.71
N SER A 354 5.75 27.47 10.48
CA SER A 354 5.50 28.76 11.14
C SER A 354 5.60 29.92 10.14
N ALA A 355 4.65 30.86 10.19
CA ALA A 355 4.65 32.04 9.31
C ALA A 355 5.68 33.13 9.71
N THR A 356 6.60 32.80 10.62
CA THR A 356 7.59 33.70 11.22
C THR A 356 8.99 33.40 10.71
N ARG A 357 9.85 34.43 10.63
CA ARG A 357 11.24 34.27 10.18
C ARG A 357 12.09 33.51 11.23
N PRO A 358 13.02 32.62 10.82
CA PRO A 358 13.76 31.76 11.76
C PRO A 358 14.55 32.51 12.83
N THR A 359 15.22 33.59 12.45
CA THR A 359 16.04 34.41 13.36
C THR A 359 15.29 35.64 13.87
N CYS A 360 14.57 36.37 13.01
CA CYS A 360 13.93 37.63 13.40
C CYS A 360 12.53 37.49 13.99
N ARG A 361 11.90 36.30 13.95
CA ARG A 361 10.51 35.99 14.41
C ARG A 361 9.35 36.88 13.89
N ILE A 362 9.62 37.92 13.12
CA ILE A 362 8.60 38.76 12.46
C ILE A 362 7.92 37.96 11.34
N ARG A 363 6.62 38.22 11.11
CA ARG A 363 5.83 37.56 10.06
C ARG A 363 6.26 38.00 8.66
N LEU A 364 6.30 37.04 7.73
CA LEU A 364 6.64 37.28 6.31
C LEU A 364 5.55 38.05 5.54
N ASP A 365 4.34 38.15 6.08
CA ASP A 365 3.23 38.87 5.44
C ASP A 365 3.35 40.40 5.61
N MET A 366 4.04 40.87 6.67
CA MET A 366 4.23 42.30 6.96
C MET A 366 5.35 42.97 6.14
N ILE A 367 5.85 42.33 5.08
CA ILE A 367 6.91 42.89 4.21
C ILE A 367 6.41 44.14 3.44
N GLU A 368 5.11 44.34 3.27
CA GLU A 368 4.56 45.57 2.66
C GLU A 368 4.74 46.82 3.54
N LEU A 369 5.03 46.69 4.84
CA LEU A 369 5.13 47.83 5.77
C LEU A 369 6.55 48.33 6.02
N CYS A 370 7.58 47.76 5.36
CA CYS A 370 8.98 48.17 5.55
C CYS A 370 9.70 48.58 4.25
N LEU A 371 8.95 48.86 3.18
CA LEU A 371 9.49 49.38 1.91
C LEU A 371 9.13 50.86 1.66
N PHE A 372 8.83 51.61 2.73
CA PHE A 372 8.79 53.07 2.73
C PHE A 372 9.74 53.62 3.77
#